data_AF-A0A7Y4ZRT7-F1
#
_entry.id   AF-A0A7Y4ZRT7-F1
#
_cell.length_a   1.000
_cell.length_b   1.000
_cell.length_c   1.000
_cell.angle_alpha   90.00
_cell.angle_beta   90.00
_cell.angle_gamma   90.00
#
_symmetry.space_group_name_H-M   'P 1'
#
loop_
_entity.id
_entity.type
_entity.pdbx_description
1 polymer ?
#
loop_
_entity_poly.entity_id
_entity_poly.type
_entity_poly.pdbx_seq_one_letter_code
_entity_poly.pdbx_strand_id
1 'polypeptide(L)'
;MRNLRAGLLLTLGMLVGCGSVDVSAGGEQSAIIGTQRSASAYAEAVMVKVNNVEQDFCSGVVIAPRVVVTAAHCVVFNPAGAAPRGTWTITAPFVAGGSQTRTVVSADVMDPAFRAVNRWDYESHSELHDVAVLYLDAPFTGMTYPTLNATPPPSSTVAAPTYVSAVGRQTVSVTAGLVLSSKVSLAYVTDGSYPFTYITGRVTDGGDSGGPLFLEGTHQLVGTEALFDPGTNKDYWTRLDGTVYGWLNSMVSSHGGWDGSLPVYTPLTLKAAALKALCDRAQFGCCGDKGAGGAPFNRGLCEAYMADGLEYSMSGLDAPNVDLAKIVVDQTKARLCIAELSAMSCETTGISSTEYRKLVADCFGAMSGTITGSGACHADIECGPGRYCAGAFTGSTYLLSGGTCAPLAGLGAPCTWTDAHIADNCSYRGSGDTGRICTNRVCAAAGNLGDACSTNATCAASSCAWDSAQSKSVCSAQIVDASLCEAF
;
A
#
# COMPACT_ATOMS: atom_id res chain seq x y z
N MET A 1 63.33 -8.61 74.60
CA MET A 1 62.87 -7.32 75.16
C MET A 1 61.69 -6.82 74.33
N ARG A 2 60.57 -6.50 75.00
CA ARG A 2 59.30 -5.91 74.50
C ARG A 2 58.44 -6.85 73.63
N ASN A 3 57.38 -7.47 74.19
CA ASN A 3 55.98 -6.98 74.36
C ASN A 3 55.23 -7.01 73.00
N LEU A 4 54.04 -7.58 72.78
CA LEU A 4 52.81 -7.64 73.59
C LEU A 4 51.75 -8.57 72.90
N ARG A 5 50.95 -9.30 73.70
CA ARG A 5 49.50 -9.72 73.59
C ARG A 5 48.95 -10.33 72.27
N ALA A 6 48.43 -11.58 72.27
CA ALA A 6 47.15 -12.09 72.82
C ALA A 6 45.89 -11.60 72.06
N GLY A 7 45.15 -12.54 71.45
CA GLY A 7 43.86 -12.29 70.81
C GLY A 7 43.27 -13.53 70.11
N LEU A 8 42.65 -14.39 70.92
CA LEU A 8 41.75 -15.49 70.55
C LEU A 8 40.53 -14.99 69.76
N LEU A 9 40.13 -15.64 68.65
CA LEU A 9 38.70 -15.76 68.29
C LEU A 9 38.44 -16.83 67.22
N LEU A 10 37.59 -17.76 67.65
CA LEU A 10 36.93 -18.84 66.93
C LEU A 10 36.05 -18.27 65.80
N THR A 11 36.13 -18.80 64.58
CA THR A 11 35.07 -18.60 63.58
C THR A 11 34.69 -19.90 62.87
N LEU A 12 33.45 -20.25 63.16
CA LEU A 12 32.54 -21.26 62.63
C LEU A 12 32.50 -21.27 61.09
N GLY A 13 32.40 -22.47 60.51
CA GLY A 13 32.23 -22.65 59.09
C GLY A 13 30.83 -22.29 58.59
N MET A 14 30.78 -21.69 57.40
CA MET A 14 29.67 -21.78 56.46
C MET A 14 30.25 -21.99 55.07
N LEU A 15 30.18 -23.23 54.59
CA LEU A 15 30.31 -23.56 53.17
C LEU A 15 29.01 -23.12 52.49
N VAL A 16 29.01 -21.93 51.88
CA VAL A 16 27.98 -21.50 50.94
C VAL A 16 28.29 -22.21 49.62
N GLY A 17 27.57 -23.30 49.35
CA GLY A 17 27.54 -23.90 48.02
C GLY A 17 26.76 -22.99 47.08
N CYS A 18 27.45 -22.35 46.14
CA CYS A 18 26.83 -21.80 44.95
C CYS A 18 26.33 -22.97 44.09
N GLY A 19 25.09 -23.38 44.29
CA GLY A 19 24.37 -24.17 43.29
C GLY A 19 24.01 -23.23 42.14
N SER A 20 24.77 -23.28 41.05
CA SER A 20 24.32 -22.77 39.76
C SER A 20 23.10 -23.59 39.37
N VAL A 21 21.94 -22.96 39.39
CA VAL A 21 20.73 -23.53 38.77
C VAL A 21 20.99 -23.46 37.27
N ASP A 22 21.33 -24.61 36.69
CA ASP A 22 21.25 -24.82 35.25
C ASP A 22 19.78 -24.75 34.86
N VAL A 23 19.30 -23.56 34.52
CA VAL A 23 18.05 -23.43 33.77
C VAL A 23 18.37 -24.01 32.39
N SER A 24 18.00 -25.27 32.19
CA SER A 24 18.05 -25.89 30.87
C SER A 24 17.10 -25.16 29.94
N ALA A 25 17.65 -24.20 29.19
CA ALA A 25 17.03 -23.61 28.02
C ALA A 25 16.97 -24.68 26.93
N GLY A 26 15.78 -25.20 26.66
CA GLY A 26 15.61 -26.21 25.61
C GLY A 26 14.20 -26.81 25.47
N GLY A 27 13.20 -26.29 26.19
CA GLY A 27 11.81 -26.62 25.86
C GLY A 27 11.38 -25.73 24.69
N GLU A 28 11.07 -26.32 23.53
CA GLU A 28 10.42 -25.60 22.44
C GLU A 28 9.13 -24.96 22.96
N GLN A 29 9.07 -23.63 22.96
CA GLN A 29 7.87 -22.89 23.36
C GLN A 29 6.80 -23.08 22.28
N SER A 30 5.60 -23.50 22.68
CA SER A 30 4.44 -23.57 21.78
C SER A 30 3.96 -22.17 21.47
N ALA A 31 3.74 -21.85 20.18
CA ALA A 31 3.23 -20.53 19.79
C ALA A 31 1.71 -20.45 20.05
N ILE A 32 0.93 -21.42 19.55
CA ILE A 32 -0.42 -21.64 20.06
C ILE A 32 -0.37 -22.42 21.39
N ILE A 33 -0.90 -21.81 22.45
CA ILE A 33 -0.85 -22.33 23.82
C ILE A 33 -2.08 -23.19 24.14
N GLY A 34 -1.85 -24.27 24.89
CA GLY A 34 -2.90 -25.17 25.37
C GLY A 34 -3.21 -26.30 24.39
N THR A 35 -4.46 -26.78 24.39
CA THR A 35 -4.86 -27.87 23.49
C THR A 35 -4.93 -27.37 22.05
N GLN A 36 -4.04 -27.90 21.22
CA GLN A 36 -3.97 -27.63 19.80
C GLN A 36 -4.86 -28.59 19.00
N ARG A 37 -5.54 -28.05 18.00
CA ARG A 37 -6.37 -28.78 17.04
C ARG A 37 -5.77 -28.66 15.64
N SER A 38 -6.19 -29.52 14.72
CA SER A 38 -5.76 -29.41 13.33
C SER A 38 -6.31 -28.13 12.69
N ALA A 39 -5.44 -27.35 12.05
CA ALA A 39 -5.82 -26.19 11.26
C ALA A 39 -6.05 -26.52 9.77
N SER A 40 -6.04 -27.80 9.38
CA SER A 40 -6.13 -28.20 7.96
C SER A 40 -7.43 -27.80 7.27
N ALA A 41 -8.49 -27.51 8.03
CA ALA A 41 -9.72 -26.97 7.49
C ALA A 41 -9.60 -25.50 7.05
N TYR A 42 -8.63 -24.74 7.59
CA TYR A 42 -8.42 -23.31 7.36
C TYR A 42 -7.34 -23.09 6.31
N ALA A 43 -7.66 -23.45 5.06
CA ALA A 43 -6.74 -23.36 3.93
C ALA A 43 -6.20 -21.93 3.71
N GLU A 44 -6.99 -20.93 4.07
CA GLU A 44 -6.68 -19.50 3.99
C GLU A 44 -5.62 -19.03 4.99
N ALA A 45 -5.36 -19.77 6.07
CA ALA A 45 -4.34 -19.40 7.03
C ALA A 45 -2.94 -19.64 6.45
N VAL A 46 -2.07 -18.64 6.59
CA VAL A 46 -0.75 -18.64 5.97
C VAL A 46 0.37 -18.34 6.96
N MET A 47 1.53 -18.91 6.66
CA MET A 47 2.78 -18.53 7.27
C MET A 47 3.36 -17.34 6.49
N VAL A 48 3.71 -16.28 7.21
CA VAL A 48 4.36 -15.09 6.65
C VAL A 48 5.82 -15.13 7.05
N LYS A 49 6.72 -15.33 6.08
CA LYS A 49 8.15 -15.18 6.29
C LYS A 49 8.56 -13.78 5.87
N VAL A 50 9.17 -13.02 6.78
CA VAL A 50 9.80 -11.74 6.48
C VAL A 50 11.23 -12.05 6.05
N ASN A 51 11.59 -11.77 4.80
CA ASN A 51 12.94 -12.05 4.28
C ASN A 51 13.89 -10.91 4.65
N ASN A 52 14.09 -10.71 5.97
CA ASN A 52 15.07 -9.79 6.55
C ASN A 52 16.24 -10.54 7.18
N VAL A 53 17.21 -9.79 7.73
CA VAL A 53 18.41 -10.38 8.33
C VAL A 53 18.10 -11.03 9.68
N GLU A 54 17.04 -10.57 10.34
CA GLU A 54 16.50 -11.09 11.60
C GLU A 54 15.74 -12.42 11.41
N GLN A 55 15.41 -12.78 10.15
CA GLN A 55 14.58 -13.93 9.79
C GLN A 55 13.24 -13.92 10.51
N ASP A 56 12.64 -12.74 10.63
CA ASP A 56 11.35 -12.58 11.29
C ASP A 56 10.27 -13.40 10.61
N PHE A 57 9.31 -13.81 11.41
CA PHE A 57 8.16 -14.55 10.94
C PHE A 57 6.91 -14.16 11.69
N CYS A 58 5.85 -14.22 10.93
CA CYS A 58 4.50 -13.90 11.33
C CYS A 58 3.57 -14.99 10.79
N SER A 59 2.29 -14.76 11.02
CA SER A 59 1.17 -15.46 10.40
C SER A 59 0.28 -14.47 9.65
N GLY A 60 -0.70 -14.98 8.92
CA GLY A 60 -1.63 -14.15 8.16
C GLY A 60 -2.77 -14.97 7.59
N VAL A 61 -3.58 -14.32 6.77
CA VAL A 61 -4.73 -14.94 6.12
C VAL A 61 -4.96 -14.40 4.72
N VAL A 62 -5.12 -15.30 3.74
CA VAL A 62 -5.48 -14.95 2.37
C VAL A 62 -6.96 -14.59 2.35
N ILE A 63 -7.27 -13.30 2.19
CA ILE A 63 -8.66 -12.80 2.14
C ILE A 63 -9.21 -12.71 0.71
N ALA A 64 -8.32 -12.65 -0.27
CA ALA A 64 -8.64 -12.66 -1.69
C ALA A 64 -7.48 -13.32 -2.44
N PRO A 65 -7.65 -13.74 -3.71
CA PRO A 65 -6.64 -14.53 -4.41
C PRO A 65 -5.22 -13.97 -4.36
N ARG A 66 -5.08 -12.64 -4.32
CA ARG A 66 -3.79 -11.92 -4.31
C ARG A 66 -3.58 -11.03 -3.08
N VAL A 67 -4.40 -11.16 -2.04
CA VAL A 67 -4.35 -10.27 -0.88
C VAL A 67 -4.31 -11.09 0.41
N VAL A 68 -3.31 -10.83 1.23
CA VAL A 68 -3.12 -11.42 2.55
C VAL A 68 -3.24 -10.32 3.58
N VAL A 69 -4.00 -10.54 4.65
CA VAL A 69 -4.02 -9.67 5.84
C VAL A 69 -3.03 -10.22 6.87
N THR A 70 -2.31 -9.32 7.53
CA THR A 70 -1.38 -9.59 8.64
C THR A 70 -1.29 -8.36 9.55
N ALA A 71 -0.42 -8.35 10.54
CA ALA A 71 -0.18 -7.20 11.41
C ALA A 71 0.69 -6.13 10.72
N ALA A 72 0.49 -4.85 11.05
CA ALA A 72 1.30 -3.76 10.52
C ALA A 72 2.75 -3.88 10.97
N HIS A 73 3.00 -4.32 12.21
CA HIS A 73 4.36 -4.52 12.70
C HIS A 73 5.15 -5.58 11.91
N CYS A 74 4.47 -6.60 11.35
CA CYS A 74 5.08 -7.60 10.45
C CYS A 74 5.54 -7.00 9.10
N VAL A 75 5.01 -5.84 8.75
CA VAL A 75 5.34 -5.12 7.51
C VAL A 75 6.34 -4.00 7.77
N VAL A 76 6.16 -3.21 8.82
CA VAL A 76 6.97 -2.02 9.10
C VAL A 76 8.35 -2.37 9.65
N PHE A 77 8.47 -3.40 10.49
CA PHE A 77 9.76 -3.77 11.11
C PHE A 77 10.63 -4.64 10.22
N ASN A 78 10.27 -4.74 8.94
CA ASN A 78 11.15 -5.20 7.90
C ASN A 78 12.14 -4.08 7.56
N PRO A 79 13.43 -4.18 7.95
CA PRO A 79 14.33 -3.04 8.09
C PRO A 79 14.44 -2.20 6.81
N ALA A 80 14.24 -0.89 6.98
CA ALA A 80 14.62 0.11 6.00
C ALA A 80 16.15 0.04 5.78
N GLY A 81 16.58 -0.26 4.54
CA GLY A 81 18.00 -0.26 4.17
C GLY A 81 18.41 -1.30 3.14
N ALA A 82 17.64 -2.39 2.98
CA ALA A 82 17.75 -3.28 1.84
C ALA A 82 16.68 -2.88 0.82
N ALA A 83 17.00 -1.95 -0.08
CA ALA A 83 16.17 -1.77 -1.25
C ALA A 83 16.18 -3.06 -2.08
N PRO A 84 15.01 -3.50 -2.59
CA PRO A 84 13.68 -2.97 -2.33
C PRO A 84 13.12 -3.53 -1.01
N ARG A 85 12.36 -2.72 -0.25
CA ARG A 85 11.56 -3.08 0.96
C ARG A 85 11.51 -4.60 1.16
N GLY A 86 12.13 -5.13 2.23
CA GLY A 86 12.46 -6.56 2.32
C GLY A 86 11.34 -7.48 1.82
N THR A 87 11.67 -8.54 1.11
CA THR A 87 10.61 -9.36 0.49
C THR A 87 9.87 -10.17 1.55
N TRP A 88 8.60 -10.50 1.29
CA TRP A 88 7.88 -11.49 2.09
C TRP A 88 7.60 -12.72 1.25
N THR A 89 7.68 -13.88 1.89
CA THR A 89 7.28 -15.16 1.31
C THR A 89 6.08 -15.69 2.06
N ILE A 90 4.98 -15.90 1.37
CA ILE A 90 3.72 -16.39 1.94
C ILE A 90 3.56 -17.85 1.61
N THR A 91 3.35 -18.69 2.62
CA THR A 91 3.10 -20.12 2.42
C THR A 91 1.73 -20.51 2.97
N ALA A 92 0.88 -21.05 2.10
CA ALA A 92 -0.43 -21.61 2.44
C ALA A 92 -0.30 -23.14 2.51
N PRO A 93 -0.16 -23.73 3.71
CA PRO A 93 0.21 -25.14 3.86
C PRO A 93 -0.94 -26.11 3.57
N PHE A 94 -2.20 -25.66 3.64
CA PHE A 94 -3.38 -26.52 3.60
C PHE A 94 -4.24 -26.35 2.34
N VAL A 95 -3.70 -25.74 1.28
CA VAL A 95 -4.43 -25.57 0.02
C VAL A 95 -4.72 -26.93 -0.63
N ALA A 96 -5.89 -27.06 -1.26
CA ALA A 96 -6.21 -28.26 -2.02
C ALA A 96 -5.19 -28.47 -3.15
N GLY A 97 -4.64 -29.69 -3.25
CA GLY A 97 -3.56 -30.01 -4.19
C GLY A 97 -2.15 -29.80 -3.63
N GLY A 98 -2.01 -29.33 -2.39
CA GLY A 98 -0.74 -29.23 -1.67
C GLY A 98 -0.33 -27.80 -1.35
N SER A 99 0.71 -27.67 -0.53
CA SER A 99 1.25 -26.37 -0.09
C SER A 99 1.60 -25.48 -1.28
N GLN A 100 1.18 -24.22 -1.22
CA GLN A 100 1.50 -23.20 -2.21
C GLN A 100 2.32 -22.07 -1.57
N THR A 101 3.27 -21.51 -2.33
CA THR A 101 4.07 -20.35 -1.90
C THR A 101 3.95 -19.21 -2.89
N ARG A 102 3.87 -17.97 -2.40
CA ARG A 102 3.80 -16.74 -3.21
C ARG A 102 4.77 -15.68 -2.69
N THR A 103 5.20 -14.80 -3.59
CA THR A 103 6.05 -13.65 -3.24
C THR A 103 5.19 -12.42 -3.12
N VAL A 104 5.50 -11.57 -2.15
CA VAL A 104 4.85 -10.27 -2.02
C VAL A 104 5.52 -9.24 -2.93
N VAL A 105 4.72 -8.52 -3.71
CA VAL A 105 5.19 -7.44 -4.62
C VAL A 105 5.13 -6.06 -3.97
N SER A 106 4.18 -5.86 -3.06
CA SER A 106 3.99 -4.62 -2.31
C SER A 106 3.16 -4.89 -1.05
N ALA A 107 3.14 -3.93 -0.13
CA ALA A 107 2.38 -4.03 1.12
C ALA A 107 1.95 -2.65 1.59
N ASP A 108 0.78 -2.57 2.21
CA ASP A 108 0.24 -1.37 2.83
C ASP A 108 -0.14 -1.63 4.30
N VAL A 109 -0.02 -0.57 5.10
CA VAL A 109 -0.51 -0.53 6.49
C VAL A 109 -1.73 0.38 6.52
N MET A 110 -2.70 0.07 7.37
CA MET A 110 -3.90 0.92 7.46
C MET A 110 -3.56 2.32 7.98
N ASP A 111 -2.76 2.39 9.04
CA ASP A 111 -2.34 3.66 9.64
C ASP A 111 -0.90 3.98 9.27
N PRO A 112 -0.64 5.00 8.43
CA PRO A 112 0.71 5.31 7.97
C PRO A 112 1.63 5.80 9.10
N ALA A 113 1.07 6.33 10.18
CA ALA A 113 1.80 6.66 11.41
C ALA A 113 2.53 5.45 12.00
N PHE A 114 2.05 4.22 11.75
CA PHE A 114 2.73 2.99 12.19
C PHE A 114 4.14 2.87 11.61
N ARG A 115 4.44 3.51 10.47
CA ARG A 115 5.78 3.51 9.87
C ARG A 115 6.82 4.30 10.68
N ALA A 116 6.38 5.19 11.56
CA ALA A 116 7.25 5.97 12.45
C ALA A 116 7.49 5.28 13.80
N VAL A 117 6.74 4.22 14.08
CA VAL A 117 6.85 3.41 15.29
C VAL A 117 8.07 2.49 15.18
N ASN A 118 8.70 2.16 16.30
CA ASN A 118 9.80 1.21 16.31
C ASN A 118 9.39 -0.12 16.96
N ARG A 119 10.23 -1.13 16.75
CA ARG A 119 9.96 -2.49 17.22
C ARG A 119 9.79 -2.61 18.74
N TRP A 120 10.36 -1.69 19.50
CA TRP A 120 10.41 -1.77 20.95
C TRP A 120 9.27 -1.02 21.64
N ASP A 121 8.50 -0.21 20.90
CA ASP A 121 7.46 0.65 21.47
C ASP A 121 6.11 0.56 20.75
N TYR A 122 5.95 -0.29 19.74
CA TYR A 122 4.68 -0.41 19.02
C TYR A 122 3.50 -0.79 19.90
N GLU A 123 3.73 -1.57 20.95
CA GLU A 123 2.71 -1.96 21.93
C GLU A 123 2.18 -0.78 22.76
N SER A 124 2.92 0.34 22.78
CA SER A 124 2.49 1.60 23.41
C SER A 124 1.63 2.49 22.51
N HIS A 125 1.47 2.14 21.24
CA HIS A 125 0.70 2.91 20.24
C HIS A 125 -0.68 2.29 20.00
N SER A 126 -1.44 2.13 21.09
CA SER A 126 -2.79 1.57 21.08
C SER A 126 -3.81 2.34 20.23
N GLU A 127 -3.50 3.58 19.89
CA GLU A 127 -4.26 4.46 19.01
C GLU A 127 -4.09 4.15 17.52
N LEU A 128 -3.26 3.17 17.15
CA LEU A 128 -3.06 2.75 15.77
C LEU A 128 -3.66 1.36 15.51
N HIS A 129 -4.15 1.16 14.30
CA HIS A 129 -4.58 -0.13 13.77
C HIS A 129 -3.35 -0.94 13.37
N ASP A 130 -3.00 -1.94 14.16
CA ASP A 130 -1.95 -2.91 13.82
C ASP A 130 -2.46 -3.93 12.80
N VAL A 131 -2.70 -3.46 11.58
CA VAL A 131 -3.18 -4.25 10.45
C VAL A 131 -2.52 -3.78 9.15
N ALA A 132 -2.16 -4.76 8.33
CA ALA A 132 -1.58 -4.57 7.02
C ALA A 132 -2.12 -5.56 6.00
N VAL A 133 -1.91 -5.21 4.74
CA VAL A 133 -2.15 -6.07 3.58
C VAL A 133 -0.86 -6.31 2.83
N LEU A 134 -0.67 -7.55 2.37
CA LEU A 134 0.41 -7.97 1.49
C LEU A 134 -0.20 -8.36 0.14
N TYR A 135 0.37 -7.84 -0.94
CA TYR A 135 -0.09 -8.10 -2.30
C TYR A 135 0.81 -9.11 -3.01
N LEU A 136 0.21 -10.11 -3.64
CA LEU A 136 0.92 -11.27 -4.17
C LEU A 136 1.21 -11.16 -5.68
N ASP A 137 2.37 -11.67 -6.08
CA ASP A 137 2.81 -11.80 -7.47
C ASP A 137 1.88 -12.68 -8.33
N ALA A 138 1.33 -13.73 -7.73
CA ALA A 138 0.40 -14.67 -8.34
C ALA A 138 -0.73 -15.06 -7.38
N PRO A 139 -1.92 -15.43 -7.89
CA PRO A 139 -3.02 -15.78 -7.02
C PRO A 139 -2.79 -17.13 -6.35
N PHE A 140 -3.29 -17.32 -5.13
CA PHE A 140 -3.56 -18.65 -4.61
C PHE A 140 -4.76 -19.25 -5.35
N THR A 141 -4.73 -20.56 -5.62
CA THR A 141 -5.81 -21.28 -6.32
C THR A 141 -6.23 -22.50 -5.52
N GLY A 142 -7.48 -22.95 -5.63
CA GLY A 142 -7.96 -24.12 -4.88
C GLY A 142 -8.20 -23.85 -3.39
N MET A 143 -8.55 -22.62 -3.04
CA MET A 143 -8.82 -22.16 -1.68
C MET A 143 -10.18 -21.46 -1.63
N THR A 144 -10.89 -21.59 -0.51
CA THR A 144 -12.02 -20.72 -0.17
C THR A 144 -11.52 -19.62 0.74
N TYR A 145 -11.86 -18.37 0.44
CA TYR A 145 -11.46 -17.23 1.25
C TYR A 145 -12.43 -17.00 2.40
N PRO A 146 -11.98 -16.45 3.53
CA PRO A 146 -12.86 -16.18 4.65
C PRO A 146 -13.84 -15.07 4.33
N THR A 147 -14.95 -15.06 5.05
CA THR A 147 -15.90 -13.94 5.03
C THR A 147 -15.45 -12.88 6.03
N LEU A 148 -15.59 -11.61 5.66
CA LEU A 148 -15.42 -10.47 6.56
C LEU A 148 -16.75 -9.71 6.63
N ASN A 149 -17.03 -9.13 7.79
CA ASN A 149 -18.25 -8.37 8.03
C ASN A 149 -17.95 -6.94 8.43
N ALA A 150 -18.71 -6.00 7.87
CA ALA A 150 -18.63 -4.58 8.25
C ALA A 150 -19.09 -4.34 9.69
N THR A 151 -20.00 -5.19 10.19
CA THR A 151 -20.51 -5.14 11.57
C THR A 151 -19.72 -6.11 12.43
N PRO A 152 -19.28 -5.68 13.62
CA PRO A 152 -18.55 -6.58 14.51
C PRO A 152 -19.47 -7.71 15.01
N PRO A 153 -18.91 -8.90 15.34
CA PRO A 153 -19.67 -9.95 16.01
C PRO A 153 -20.26 -9.44 17.35
N PRO A 154 -21.38 -10.00 17.81
CA PRO A 154 -21.97 -9.62 19.10
C PRO A 154 -20.94 -9.72 20.23
N SER A 155 -20.92 -8.73 21.12
CA SER A 155 -20.12 -8.82 22.35
C SER A 155 -20.53 -10.04 23.15
N SER A 156 -19.55 -10.85 23.51
CA SER A 156 -19.77 -12.03 24.33
C SER A 156 -20.33 -11.60 25.67
N THR A 157 -21.49 -12.15 26.02
CA THR A 157 -22.07 -12.00 27.36
C THR A 157 -22.02 -13.35 28.06
N VAL A 158 -22.11 -13.34 29.40
CA VAL A 158 -22.18 -14.60 30.18
C VAL A 158 -23.34 -15.49 29.70
N ALA A 159 -24.46 -14.89 29.28
CA ALA A 159 -25.64 -15.62 28.81
C ALA A 159 -25.55 -16.08 27.34
N ALA A 160 -24.75 -15.41 26.51
CA ALA A 160 -24.57 -15.70 25.10
C ALA A 160 -23.11 -15.45 24.71
N PRO A 161 -22.21 -16.41 25.00
CA PRO A 161 -20.80 -16.23 24.72
C PRO A 161 -20.52 -16.33 23.21
N THR A 162 -19.76 -15.36 22.70
CA THR A 162 -19.18 -15.43 21.35
C THR A 162 -17.83 -16.12 21.47
N TYR A 163 -17.67 -17.24 20.77
CA TYR A 163 -16.43 -18.01 20.74
C TYR A 163 -15.65 -17.79 19.47
N VAL A 164 -14.33 -17.76 19.60
CA VAL A 164 -13.37 -17.62 18.53
C VAL A 164 -12.25 -18.65 18.67
N SER A 165 -11.53 -18.90 17.59
CA SER A 165 -10.27 -19.64 17.60
C SER A 165 -9.24 -18.99 16.70
N ALA A 166 -8.00 -19.01 17.18
CA ALA A 166 -6.84 -18.51 16.48
C ALA A 166 -6.22 -19.64 15.64
N VAL A 167 -5.72 -19.31 14.46
CA VAL A 167 -4.76 -20.17 13.76
C VAL A 167 -3.39 -19.53 13.86
N GLY A 168 -2.45 -20.29 14.39
CA GLY A 168 -1.05 -19.86 14.58
C GLY A 168 -0.12 -21.04 14.46
N ARG A 169 1.15 -20.84 14.75
CA ARG A 169 2.20 -21.84 14.65
C ARG A 169 2.13 -22.82 15.81
N GLN A 170 2.60 -24.03 15.56
CA GLN A 170 2.72 -25.04 16.60
C GLN A 170 3.78 -24.65 17.64
N THR A 171 4.90 -24.11 17.18
CA THR A 171 6.05 -23.67 17.97
C THR A 171 6.56 -22.34 17.43
N VAL A 172 7.33 -21.60 18.24
CA VAL A 172 7.97 -20.33 17.86
C VAL A 172 9.12 -20.60 16.87
N SER A 173 8.78 -21.00 15.64
CA SER A 173 9.73 -21.38 14.58
C SER A 173 9.18 -21.10 13.19
N VAL A 174 10.07 -20.65 12.28
CA VAL A 174 9.77 -20.41 10.86
C VAL A 174 9.26 -21.66 10.12
N THR A 175 9.64 -22.85 10.57
CA THR A 175 9.27 -24.14 9.95
C THR A 175 8.10 -24.83 10.63
N ALA A 176 7.58 -24.28 11.73
CA ALA A 176 6.46 -24.86 12.44
C ALA A 176 5.20 -24.91 11.56
N GLY A 177 4.47 -26.02 11.63
CA GLY A 177 3.14 -26.11 11.01
C GLY A 177 2.13 -25.21 11.72
N LEU A 178 1.03 -24.93 11.04
CA LEU A 178 -0.09 -24.19 11.63
C LEU A 178 -1.03 -25.13 12.40
N VAL A 179 -1.52 -24.66 13.54
CA VAL A 179 -2.48 -25.33 14.40
C VAL A 179 -3.58 -24.37 14.80
N LEU A 180 -4.74 -24.93 15.16
CA LEU A 180 -5.91 -24.19 15.61
C LEU A 180 -5.96 -24.22 17.14
N SER A 181 -6.18 -23.06 17.77
CA SER A 181 -6.31 -22.97 19.21
C SER A 181 -7.53 -23.72 19.74
N SER A 182 -7.60 -23.90 21.05
CA SER A 182 -8.87 -24.15 21.71
C SER A 182 -9.80 -22.94 21.54
N LYS A 183 -11.12 -23.17 21.54
CA LYS A 183 -12.07 -22.06 21.48
C LYS A 183 -11.96 -21.20 22.74
N VAL A 184 -12.00 -19.89 22.57
CA VAL A 184 -11.95 -18.91 23.66
C VAL A 184 -13.03 -17.86 23.50
N SER A 185 -13.45 -17.26 24.62
CA SER A 185 -14.45 -16.19 24.60
C SER A 185 -13.82 -14.92 24.03
N LEU A 186 -14.49 -14.32 23.05
CA LEU A 186 -14.16 -13.02 22.49
C LEU A 186 -14.74 -11.90 23.36
N ALA A 187 -13.97 -10.89 23.72
CA ALA A 187 -14.50 -9.71 24.38
C ALA A 187 -14.06 -8.42 23.68
N TYR A 188 -14.78 -7.34 23.97
CA TYR A 188 -14.41 -5.99 23.56
C TYR A 188 -13.56 -5.33 24.64
N VAL A 189 -12.60 -4.51 24.25
CA VAL A 189 -11.87 -3.65 25.17
C VAL A 189 -12.77 -2.49 25.58
N THR A 190 -13.08 -2.37 26.86
CA THR A 190 -14.04 -1.37 27.39
C THR A 190 -13.40 -0.25 28.20
N ASP A 191 -12.13 -0.39 28.56
CA ASP A 191 -11.39 0.60 29.36
C ASP A 191 -10.68 1.68 28.51
N GLY A 192 -10.73 1.55 27.19
CA GLY A 192 -10.13 2.47 26.23
C GLY A 192 -8.63 2.26 25.99
N SER A 193 -8.01 1.25 26.60
CA SER A 193 -6.56 0.99 26.46
C SER A 193 -6.14 0.51 25.08
N TYR A 194 -7.04 -0.15 24.34
CA TYR A 194 -6.82 -0.64 22.97
C TYR A 194 -8.14 -0.55 22.17
N PRO A 195 -8.56 0.64 21.73
CA PRO A 195 -9.89 0.89 21.17
C PRO A 195 -10.17 0.12 19.87
N PHE A 196 -9.12 -0.29 19.15
CA PHE A 196 -9.19 -0.97 17.86
C PHE A 196 -9.02 -2.48 17.95
N THR A 197 -9.05 -3.07 19.15
CA THR A 197 -8.83 -4.50 19.34
C THR A 197 -9.99 -5.22 20.00
N TYR A 198 -10.07 -6.52 19.72
CA TYR A 198 -10.72 -7.50 20.59
C TYR A 198 -9.73 -8.04 21.61
N ILE A 199 -10.25 -8.65 22.68
CA ILE A 199 -9.44 -9.28 23.71
C ILE A 199 -9.90 -10.72 23.96
N THR A 200 -8.96 -11.64 24.16
CA THR A 200 -9.21 -13.03 24.56
C THR A 200 -8.36 -13.38 25.79
N GLY A 201 -8.60 -14.55 26.39
CA GLY A 201 -7.54 -15.18 27.19
C GLY A 201 -6.35 -15.54 26.29
N ARG A 202 -5.16 -15.63 26.87
CA ARG A 202 -3.95 -16.02 26.14
C ARG A 202 -4.12 -17.38 25.44
N VAL A 203 -3.93 -17.37 24.14
CA VAL A 203 -3.89 -18.50 23.20
C VAL A 203 -2.71 -18.42 22.23
N THR A 204 -2.05 -17.27 22.10
CA THR A 204 -0.85 -17.07 21.28
C THR A 204 0.41 -16.82 22.12
N ASP A 205 1.55 -16.93 21.45
CA ASP A 205 2.89 -16.56 21.90
C ASP A 205 3.67 -16.04 20.68
N GLY A 206 4.96 -15.73 20.84
CA GLY A 206 5.79 -15.16 19.79
C GLY A 206 5.68 -15.87 18.43
N GLY A 207 5.63 -15.07 17.35
CA GLY A 207 5.62 -15.55 15.96
C GLY A 207 4.24 -15.79 15.35
N ASP A 208 3.17 -15.60 16.12
CA ASP A 208 1.78 -15.65 15.67
C ASP A 208 1.20 -14.28 15.29
N SER A 209 2.00 -13.23 15.43
CA SER A 209 1.78 -11.89 14.90
C SER A 209 1.07 -11.87 13.56
N GLY A 210 -0.06 -11.16 13.48
CA GLY A 210 -0.90 -11.08 12.28
C GLY A 210 -1.73 -12.33 11.98
N GLY A 211 -1.64 -13.38 12.82
CA GLY A 211 -2.36 -14.63 12.69
C GLY A 211 -3.88 -14.44 12.81
N PRO A 212 -4.69 -15.21 12.06
CA PRO A 212 -6.12 -14.96 11.99
C PRO A 212 -6.89 -15.45 13.23
N LEU A 213 -7.89 -14.67 13.60
CA LEU A 213 -8.92 -15.01 14.57
C LEU A 213 -10.26 -15.23 13.86
N PHE A 214 -10.78 -16.46 13.91
CA PHE A 214 -12.05 -16.83 13.30
C PHE A 214 -13.15 -16.97 14.35
N LEU A 215 -14.40 -16.66 13.99
CA LEU A 215 -15.55 -17.15 14.76
C LEU A 215 -15.52 -18.69 14.77
N GLU A 216 -15.64 -19.26 15.97
CA GLU A 216 -15.40 -20.70 16.17
C GLU A 216 -16.28 -21.56 15.27
N GLY A 217 -15.65 -22.49 14.55
CA GLY A 217 -16.32 -23.42 13.65
C GLY A 217 -16.79 -22.80 12.33
N THR A 218 -16.35 -21.59 12.02
CA THR A 218 -16.67 -20.89 10.76
C THR A 218 -15.41 -20.41 10.06
N HIS A 219 -15.55 -19.92 8.84
CA HIS A 219 -14.53 -19.18 8.10
C HIS A 219 -14.82 -17.67 8.13
N GLN A 220 -15.46 -17.16 9.18
CA GLN A 220 -15.64 -15.72 9.37
C GLN A 220 -14.45 -15.15 10.14
N LEU A 221 -13.62 -14.37 9.45
CA LEU A 221 -12.46 -13.71 10.02
C LEU A 221 -12.92 -12.44 10.76
N VAL A 222 -12.52 -12.29 12.02
CA VAL A 222 -12.91 -11.16 12.87
C VAL A 222 -11.73 -10.31 13.33
N GLY A 223 -10.54 -10.89 13.43
CA GLY A 223 -9.35 -10.20 13.91
C GLY A 223 -8.05 -10.79 13.41
N THR A 224 -6.96 -10.05 13.61
CA THR A 224 -5.58 -10.55 13.49
C THR A 224 -4.81 -10.30 14.79
N GLU A 225 -3.93 -11.22 15.17
CA GLU A 225 -3.10 -11.07 16.37
C GLU A 225 -2.26 -9.79 16.26
N ALA A 226 -2.34 -8.94 17.28
CA ALA A 226 -1.61 -7.68 17.35
C ALA A 226 -0.50 -7.72 18.41
N LEU A 227 -0.86 -8.16 19.63
CA LEU A 227 0.09 -8.31 20.73
C LEU A 227 -0.45 -9.24 21.82
N PHE A 228 0.49 -9.73 22.63
CA PHE A 228 0.26 -10.43 23.88
C PHE A 228 0.71 -9.57 25.07
N ASP A 229 -0.16 -9.36 26.05
CA ASP A 229 0.17 -8.69 27.31
C ASP A 229 0.47 -9.71 28.43
N PRO A 230 1.74 -9.88 28.83
CA PRO A 230 2.12 -10.80 29.90
C PRO A 230 1.62 -10.37 31.28
N GLY A 231 1.36 -9.08 31.50
CA GLY A 231 0.87 -8.55 32.77
C GLY A 231 -0.57 -8.94 33.06
N THR A 232 -1.41 -8.98 32.02
CA THR A 232 -2.83 -9.37 32.14
C THR A 232 -3.11 -10.80 31.65
N ASN A 233 -2.12 -11.44 31.01
CA ASN A 233 -2.24 -12.75 30.37
C ASN A 233 -3.38 -12.78 29.34
N LYS A 234 -3.37 -11.78 28.44
CA LYS A 234 -4.38 -11.53 27.42
C LYS A 234 -3.75 -11.35 26.05
N ASP A 235 -4.45 -11.81 25.03
CA ASP A 235 -4.11 -11.49 23.64
C ASP A 235 -5.05 -10.40 23.14
N TYR A 236 -4.50 -9.47 22.39
CA TYR A 236 -5.23 -8.42 21.71
C TYR A 236 -5.18 -8.65 20.20
N TRP A 237 -6.32 -8.41 19.57
CA TRP A 237 -6.53 -8.75 18.16
C TRP A 237 -7.06 -7.52 17.43
N THR A 238 -6.34 -7.00 16.44
CA THR A 238 -6.83 -5.88 15.63
C THR A 238 -8.15 -6.26 14.98
N ARG A 239 -9.19 -5.45 15.20
CA ARG A 239 -10.54 -5.65 14.67
C ARG A 239 -10.54 -5.48 13.16
N LEU A 240 -11.28 -6.31 12.43
CA LEU A 240 -11.40 -6.19 10.97
C LEU A 240 -12.77 -5.71 10.47
N ASP A 241 -13.63 -5.24 11.38
CA ASP A 241 -14.92 -4.62 11.09
C ASP A 241 -14.83 -3.09 10.94
N GLY A 242 -15.97 -2.41 10.72
CA GLY A 242 -16.05 -0.96 10.71
C GLY A 242 -15.19 -0.29 9.64
N THR A 243 -14.34 0.66 10.04
CA THR A 243 -13.42 1.38 9.15
C THR A 243 -12.36 0.46 8.54
N VAL A 244 -11.87 -0.52 9.30
CA VAL A 244 -10.89 -1.51 8.83
C VAL A 244 -11.49 -2.36 7.72
N TYR A 245 -12.75 -2.78 7.84
CA TYR A 245 -13.47 -3.48 6.78
C TYR A 245 -13.53 -2.65 5.49
N GLY A 246 -13.91 -1.37 5.58
CA GLY A 246 -13.98 -0.47 4.43
C GLY A 246 -12.62 -0.31 3.75
N TRP A 247 -11.56 -0.16 4.55
CA TRP A 247 -10.19 -0.10 4.06
C TRP A 247 -9.77 -1.40 3.36
N LEU A 248 -9.95 -2.57 3.99
CA LEU A 248 -9.66 -3.88 3.39
C LEU A 248 -10.40 -4.11 2.07
N ASN A 249 -11.69 -3.75 2.01
CA ASN A 249 -12.47 -3.88 0.78
C ASN A 249 -11.91 -3.01 -0.36
N SER A 250 -11.41 -1.81 -0.02
CA SER A 250 -10.75 -0.95 -1.00
C SER A 250 -9.43 -1.54 -1.49
N MET A 251 -8.65 -2.17 -0.60
CA MET A 251 -7.38 -2.83 -0.94
C MET A 251 -7.58 -4.08 -1.79
N VAL A 252 -8.59 -4.90 -1.47
CA VAL A 252 -8.94 -6.06 -2.31
C VAL A 252 -9.40 -5.61 -3.70
N SER A 253 -10.25 -4.60 -3.77
CA SER A 253 -10.78 -4.08 -5.04
C SER A 253 -9.67 -3.55 -5.96
N SER A 254 -8.65 -2.90 -5.42
CA SER A 254 -7.50 -2.40 -6.20
C SER A 254 -6.50 -3.50 -6.60
N HIS A 255 -6.56 -4.69 -5.98
CA HIS A 255 -5.57 -5.76 -6.16
C HIS A 255 -6.15 -7.08 -6.70
N GLY A 256 -7.16 -7.00 -7.56
CA GLY A 256 -7.71 -8.14 -8.28
C GLY A 256 -9.00 -8.72 -7.73
N GLY A 257 -9.68 -7.99 -6.84
CA GLY A 257 -11.04 -8.30 -6.40
C GLY A 257 -11.14 -9.56 -5.54
N TRP A 258 -12.33 -9.77 -4.98
CA TRP A 258 -12.61 -10.93 -4.12
C TRP A 258 -12.67 -12.25 -4.90
N ASP A 259 -12.96 -12.21 -6.20
CA ASP A 259 -13.03 -13.38 -7.08
C ASP A 259 -11.70 -13.64 -7.84
N GLY A 260 -10.69 -12.78 -7.66
CA GLY A 260 -9.41 -12.87 -8.37
C GLY A 260 -9.47 -12.35 -9.80
N SER A 261 -10.63 -11.86 -10.24
CA SER A 261 -10.72 -11.16 -11.52
C SER A 261 -10.01 -9.82 -11.39
N LEU A 262 -8.93 -9.70 -12.15
CA LEU A 262 -8.23 -8.43 -12.27
C LEU A 262 -9.20 -7.40 -12.85
N PRO A 263 -9.26 -6.18 -12.30
CA PRO A 263 -10.16 -5.15 -12.82
C PRO A 263 -9.88 -4.93 -14.31
N VAL A 264 -10.94 -4.98 -15.11
CA VAL A 264 -10.90 -4.64 -16.54
C VAL A 264 -11.35 -3.19 -16.66
N TYR A 265 -10.45 -2.36 -17.13
CA TYR A 265 -10.67 -0.93 -17.26
C TYR A 265 -11.14 -0.56 -18.68
N THR A 266 -12.27 0.12 -18.76
CA THR A 266 -12.61 1.07 -19.83
C THR A 266 -11.87 2.39 -19.61
N PRO A 267 -11.78 3.30 -20.62
CA PRO A 267 -11.11 4.59 -20.45
C PRO A 267 -11.63 5.39 -19.24
N LEU A 268 -12.96 5.49 -19.08
CA LEU A 268 -13.56 6.23 -17.97
C LEU A 268 -13.35 5.54 -16.61
N THR A 269 -13.39 4.21 -16.55
CA THR A 269 -13.14 3.50 -15.28
C THR A 269 -11.66 3.52 -14.89
N LEU A 270 -10.74 3.57 -15.87
CA LEU A 270 -9.31 3.78 -15.58
C LEU A 270 -9.10 5.18 -14.98
N LYS A 271 -9.73 6.19 -15.57
CA LYS A 271 -9.71 7.57 -15.06
C LYS A 271 -10.21 7.67 -13.63
N ALA A 272 -11.38 7.11 -13.35
CA ALA A 272 -11.91 7.08 -11.99
C ALA A 272 -10.98 6.33 -11.02
N ALA A 273 -10.39 5.20 -11.44
CA ALA A 273 -9.47 4.42 -10.61
C ALA A 273 -8.16 5.18 -10.33
N ALA A 274 -7.59 5.86 -11.32
CA ALA A 274 -6.36 6.63 -11.18
C ALA A 274 -6.57 7.84 -10.26
N LEU A 275 -7.68 8.54 -10.45
CA LEU A 275 -8.10 9.64 -9.59
C LEU A 275 -8.23 9.19 -8.14
N LYS A 276 -8.96 8.08 -7.92
CA LYS A 276 -9.13 7.48 -6.60
C LYS A 276 -7.78 7.09 -5.98
N ALA A 277 -6.93 6.38 -6.72
CA ALA A 277 -5.63 5.92 -6.23
C ALA A 277 -4.74 7.09 -5.80
N LEU A 278 -4.67 8.15 -6.62
CA LEU A 278 -3.88 9.34 -6.32
C LEU A 278 -4.42 10.09 -5.10
N CYS A 279 -5.74 10.33 -5.03
CA CYS A 279 -6.33 11.08 -3.93
C CYS A 279 -6.32 10.29 -2.61
N ASP A 280 -6.50 8.97 -2.66
CA ASP A 280 -6.31 8.10 -1.49
C ASP A 280 -4.86 8.16 -1.01
N ARG A 281 -3.90 8.13 -1.96
CA ARG A 281 -2.49 8.22 -1.60
C ARG A 281 -2.14 9.58 -1.01
N ALA A 282 -2.66 10.66 -1.57
CA ALA A 282 -2.48 12.00 -1.02
C ALA A 282 -3.07 12.11 0.39
N GLN A 283 -4.32 11.67 0.59
CA GLN A 283 -5.02 11.72 1.87
C GLN A 283 -4.29 10.88 2.93
N PHE A 284 -4.16 9.58 2.70
CA PHE A 284 -3.68 8.67 3.74
C PHE A 284 -2.17 8.64 3.81
N GLY A 285 -1.49 8.66 2.65
CA GLY A 285 -0.04 8.50 2.59
C GLY A 285 0.77 9.78 2.78
N CYS A 286 0.30 10.92 2.24
CA CYS A 286 1.14 12.11 2.11
C CYS A 286 0.78 13.21 3.11
N CYS A 287 -0.48 13.57 3.19
CA CYS A 287 -0.94 14.68 4.03
C CYS A 287 -1.41 14.17 5.41
N GLY A 288 -1.82 12.90 5.49
CA GLY A 288 -2.63 12.41 6.60
C GLY A 288 -4.01 13.07 6.60
N ASP A 289 -4.71 13.02 7.73
CA ASP A 289 -6.02 13.68 7.87
C ASP A 289 -5.93 15.23 7.86
N LYS A 290 -4.73 15.79 7.70
CA LYS A 290 -4.48 17.23 7.71
C LYS A 290 -3.83 17.66 6.37
N GLY A 291 -4.59 18.36 5.54
CA GLY A 291 -4.04 19.21 4.47
C GLY A 291 -3.22 20.39 5.01
N ALA A 292 -2.76 21.26 4.11
CA ALA A 292 -1.87 22.35 4.49
C ALA A 292 -2.44 23.29 5.55
N GLY A 293 -1.55 23.77 6.41
CA GLY A 293 -1.92 24.61 7.55
C GLY A 293 -2.74 23.89 8.63
N GLY A 294 -2.90 22.55 8.54
CA GLY A 294 -3.64 21.75 9.50
C GLY A 294 -5.14 21.64 9.23
N ALA A 295 -5.63 22.12 8.08
CA ALA A 295 -7.01 21.93 7.65
C ALA A 295 -7.26 20.46 7.27
N PRO A 296 -8.50 19.92 7.35
CA PRO A 296 -8.76 18.56 6.88
C PRO A 296 -8.54 18.42 5.37
N PHE A 297 -7.99 17.29 4.92
CA PHE A 297 -7.80 16.99 3.50
C PHE A 297 -9.14 17.06 2.73
N ASN A 298 -9.20 17.88 1.68
CA ASN A 298 -10.39 18.04 0.85
C ASN A 298 -10.35 17.10 -0.36
N ARG A 299 -10.92 15.90 -0.18
CA ARG A 299 -11.02 14.90 -1.25
C ARG A 299 -11.70 15.42 -2.52
N GLY A 300 -12.79 16.18 -2.39
CA GLY A 300 -13.49 16.72 -3.55
C GLY A 300 -12.65 17.70 -4.36
N LEU A 301 -11.78 18.47 -3.69
CA LEU A 301 -10.83 19.35 -4.35
C LEU A 301 -9.71 18.57 -5.04
N CYS A 302 -9.20 17.50 -4.41
CA CYS A 302 -8.26 16.59 -5.05
C CYS A 302 -8.84 15.97 -6.31
N GLU A 303 -10.06 15.44 -6.23
CA GLU A 303 -10.75 14.82 -7.36
C GLU A 303 -11.01 15.83 -8.49
N ALA A 304 -11.35 17.08 -8.16
CA ALA A 304 -11.54 18.14 -9.14
C ALA A 304 -10.24 18.58 -9.82
N TYR A 305 -9.15 18.71 -9.06
CA TYR A 305 -7.85 19.14 -9.58
C TYR A 305 -7.19 18.07 -10.45
N MET A 306 -7.35 16.80 -10.07
CA MET A 306 -6.81 15.64 -10.78
C MET A 306 -7.80 15.07 -11.79
N ALA A 307 -8.90 15.78 -12.08
CA ALA A 307 -9.93 15.31 -13.00
C ALA A 307 -9.38 15.00 -14.40
N ASP A 308 -8.28 15.62 -14.84
CA ASP A 308 -7.67 15.31 -16.14
C ASP A 308 -6.57 14.21 -16.05
N GLY A 309 -6.45 13.56 -14.90
CA GLY A 309 -5.43 12.56 -14.62
C GLY A 309 -4.08 13.15 -14.23
N LEU A 310 -3.13 12.30 -13.83
CA LEU A 310 -1.77 12.72 -13.51
C LEU A 310 -1.11 13.34 -14.76
N GLU A 311 -0.60 14.57 -14.64
CA GLU A 311 0.02 15.30 -15.75
C GLU A 311 -0.86 15.37 -17.00
N TYR A 312 -2.19 15.48 -16.81
CA TYR A 312 -3.18 15.51 -17.89
C TYR A 312 -3.22 14.23 -18.74
N SER A 313 -2.74 13.10 -18.20
CA SER A 313 -2.69 11.79 -18.89
C SER A 313 -4.03 11.26 -19.39
N MET A 314 -5.12 11.86 -18.93
CA MET A 314 -6.48 11.45 -19.24
C MET A 314 -7.33 12.65 -19.69
N SER A 315 -6.67 13.76 -20.08
CA SER A 315 -7.29 14.93 -20.68
C SER A 315 -8.02 14.54 -21.97
N GLY A 316 -9.15 15.19 -22.20
CA GLY A 316 -9.95 14.96 -23.39
C GLY A 316 -10.86 13.73 -23.33
N LEU A 317 -10.79 12.86 -22.31
CA LEU A 317 -11.77 11.76 -22.18
C LEU A 317 -13.21 12.25 -22.02
N ASP A 318 -13.39 13.42 -21.40
CA ASP A 318 -14.70 14.04 -21.17
C ASP A 318 -15.04 15.11 -22.21
N ALA A 319 -14.20 15.29 -23.24
CA ALA A 319 -14.50 16.25 -24.28
C ALA A 319 -15.76 15.82 -25.05
N PRO A 320 -16.62 16.77 -25.49
CA PRO A 320 -17.83 16.42 -26.23
C PRO A 320 -17.51 15.56 -27.45
N ASN A 321 -18.35 14.57 -27.74
CA ASN A 321 -18.26 13.70 -28.94
C ASN A 321 -17.01 12.80 -29.05
N VAL A 322 -16.20 12.68 -28.00
CA VAL A 322 -15.08 11.72 -27.98
C VAL A 322 -15.61 10.30 -28.13
N ASP A 323 -15.07 9.58 -29.10
CA ASP A 323 -15.44 8.18 -29.31
C ASP A 323 -14.54 7.28 -28.47
N LEU A 324 -15.06 6.88 -27.30
CA LEU A 324 -14.36 5.98 -26.38
C LEU A 324 -14.05 4.61 -27.01
N ALA A 325 -14.77 4.19 -28.06
CA ALA A 325 -14.45 2.94 -28.77
C ALA A 325 -13.16 3.06 -29.59
N LYS A 326 -12.69 4.29 -29.87
CA LYS A 326 -11.41 4.54 -30.52
C LYS A 326 -10.24 4.63 -29.55
N ILE A 327 -10.44 4.36 -28.26
CA ILE A 327 -9.41 4.36 -27.23
C ILE A 327 -9.27 2.94 -26.68
N VAL A 328 -8.06 2.40 -26.76
CA VAL A 328 -7.73 1.08 -26.20
C VAL A 328 -7.03 1.28 -24.87
N VAL A 329 -7.49 0.54 -23.86
CA VAL A 329 -6.84 0.45 -22.55
C VAL A 329 -5.96 -0.79 -22.50
N ASP A 330 -4.65 -0.59 -22.32
CA ASP A 330 -3.72 -1.67 -21.99
C ASP A 330 -3.94 -2.06 -20.52
N GLN A 331 -4.63 -3.18 -20.30
CA GLN A 331 -5.00 -3.64 -18.96
C GLN A 331 -3.80 -3.88 -18.04
N THR A 332 -2.64 -4.22 -18.59
CA THR A 332 -1.43 -4.44 -17.79
C THR A 332 -0.87 -3.12 -17.33
N LYS A 333 -0.70 -2.16 -18.24
CA LYS A 333 -0.19 -0.82 -17.91
C LYS A 333 -1.19 -0.01 -17.07
N ALA A 334 -2.49 -0.17 -17.30
CA ALA A 334 -3.53 0.40 -16.45
C ALA A 334 -3.36 -0.03 -14.99
N ARG A 335 -3.19 -1.33 -14.75
CA ARG A 335 -2.94 -1.85 -13.40
C ARG A 335 -1.62 -1.37 -12.80
N LEU A 336 -0.56 -1.26 -13.61
CA LEU A 336 0.71 -0.68 -13.17
C LEU A 336 0.52 0.78 -12.75
N CYS A 337 -0.12 1.61 -13.57
CA CYS A 337 -0.44 3.00 -13.23
C CYS A 337 -1.18 3.11 -11.90
N ILE A 338 -2.26 2.35 -11.69
CA ILE A 338 -3.02 2.38 -10.43
C ILE A 338 -2.16 1.96 -9.24
N ALA A 339 -1.36 0.89 -9.40
CA ALA A 339 -0.48 0.40 -8.35
C ALA A 339 0.61 1.42 -7.99
N GLU A 340 1.20 2.09 -8.98
CA GLU A 340 2.23 3.10 -8.77
C GLU A 340 1.67 4.38 -8.14
N LEU A 341 0.48 4.83 -8.57
CA LEU A 341 -0.21 5.95 -7.92
C LEU A 341 -0.46 5.65 -6.44
N SER A 342 -0.87 4.42 -6.13
CA SER A 342 -1.13 3.98 -4.75
C SER A 342 0.16 3.83 -3.92
N ALA A 343 1.28 3.49 -4.56
CA ALA A 343 2.56 3.23 -3.90
C ALA A 343 3.50 4.44 -3.87
N MET A 344 3.15 5.53 -4.57
CA MET A 344 3.97 6.73 -4.78
C MET A 344 4.54 7.27 -3.47
N SER A 345 5.83 7.55 -3.43
CA SER A 345 6.50 8.06 -2.22
C SER A 345 5.91 9.41 -1.80
N CYS A 346 5.77 9.62 -0.49
CA CYS A 346 5.24 10.86 0.09
C CYS A 346 6.29 11.60 0.94
N GLU A 347 7.57 11.36 0.70
CA GLU A 347 8.63 11.86 1.58
C GLU A 347 8.66 13.41 1.58
N THR A 348 9.03 14.00 2.72
CA THR A 348 9.26 15.46 2.85
C THR A 348 10.34 15.98 1.89
N THR A 349 11.14 15.08 1.32
CA THR A 349 12.18 15.33 0.30
C THR A 349 11.63 15.31 -1.14
N GLY A 350 10.36 14.95 -1.34
CA GLY A 350 9.71 14.85 -2.64
C GLY A 350 9.78 13.47 -3.30
N ILE A 351 9.10 13.33 -4.44
CA ILE A 351 9.18 12.15 -5.31
C ILE A 351 10.41 12.31 -6.20
N SER A 352 11.21 11.25 -6.38
CA SER A 352 12.34 11.32 -7.31
C SER A 352 11.84 11.52 -8.75
N SER A 353 12.54 12.30 -9.58
CA SER A 353 12.15 12.46 -11.00
C SER A 353 12.14 11.14 -11.77
N THR A 354 12.92 10.15 -11.33
CA THR A 354 12.91 8.79 -11.89
C THR A 354 11.60 8.07 -11.60
N GLU A 355 11.17 8.05 -10.33
CA GLU A 355 9.90 7.46 -9.91
C GLU A 355 8.73 8.16 -10.60
N TYR A 356 8.70 9.50 -10.56
CA TYR A 356 7.63 10.25 -11.18
C TYR A 356 7.55 10.07 -12.70
N ARG A 357 8.70 10.07 -13.39
CA ARG A 357 8.72 9.83 -14.85
C ARG A 357 8.20 8.43 -15.18
N LYS A 358 8.55 7.42 -14.37
CA LYS A 358 8.03 6.07 -14.54
C LYS A 358 6.51 6.06 -14.38
N LEU A 359 6.01 6.66 -13.30
CA LEU A 359 4.59 6.78 -13.01
C LEU A 359 3.82 7.45 -14.15
N VAL A 360 4.31 8.60 -14.63
CA VAL A 360 3.75 9.32 -15.77
C VAL A 360 3.76 8.42 -17.00
N ALA A 361 4.89 7.79 -17.34
CA ALA A 361 5.01 6.91 -18.50
C ALA A 361 4.04 5.72 -18.46
N ASP A 362 3.87 5.09 -17.30
CA ASP A 362 2.97 3.94 -17.12
C ASP A 362 1.50 4.36 -17.21
N CYS A 363 1.11 5.48 -16.58
CA CYS A 363 -0.25 6.02 -16.65
C CYS A 363 -0.66 6.46 -18.04
N PHE A 364 0.21 7.17 -18.73
CA PHE A 364 -0.03 7.53 -20.11
C PHE A 364 0.00 6.30 -21.04
N GLY A 365 0.88 5.35 -20.78
CA GLY A 365 0.98 4.12 -21.56
C GLY A 365 -0.24 3.21 -21.42
N ALA A 366 -1.06 3.42 -20.40
CA ALA A 366 -2.28 2.65 -20.14
C ALA A 366 -3.38 2.91 -21.16
N MET A 367 -3.36 4.02 -21.89
CA MET A 367 -4.33 4.34 -22.93
C MET A 367 -3.66 4.72 -24.24
N SER A 368 -4.29 4.35 -25.35
CA SER A 368 -3.84 4.78 -26.67
C SER A 368 -5.02 4.90 -27.63
N GLY A 369 -5.00 5.96 -28.43
CA GLY A 369 -5.93 6.10 -29.54
C GLY A 369 -5.68 5.04 -30.61
N THR A 370 -6.71 4.72 -31.37
CA THR A 370 -6.67 3.73 -32.45
C THR A 370 -6.72 4.35 -33.84
N ILE A 371 -7.01 5.65 -33.93
CA ILE A 371 -7.06 6.33 -35.22
C ILE A 371 -5.65 6.44 -35.78
N THR A 372 -5.41 5.68 -36.84
CA THR A 372 -4.22 5.80 -37.68
C THR A 372 -4.55 6.63 -38.92
N GLY A 373 -3.54 7.24 -39.54
CA GLY A 373 -3.76 8.11 -40.70
C GLY A 373 -4.54 9.38 -40.34
N SER A 374 -5.10 10.04 -41.36
CA SER A 374 -5.86 11.29 -41.24
C SER A 374 -7.34 11.07 -40.86
N GLY A 375 -7.62 10.06 -40.02
CA GLY A 375 -8.99 9.78 -39.58
C GLY A 375 -9.58 10.88 -38.70
N ALA A 376 -10.91 10.96 -38.66
CA ALA A 376 -11.62 11.97 -37.88
C ALA A 376 -11.56 11.68 -36.38
N CYS A 377 -11.25 12.72 -35.61
CA CYS A 377 -11.09 12.70 -34.15
C CYS A 377 -11.79 13.92 -33.53
N HIS A 378 -12.10 13.84 -32.25
CA HIS A 378 -12.64 14.89 -31.42
C HIS A 378 -11.64 15.32 -30.34
N ALA A 379 -10.81 14.41 -29.85
CA ALA A 379 -9.69 14.73 -28.97
C ALA A 379 -8.42 14.00 -29.41
N ASP A 380 -7.30 14.54 -29.00
CA ASP A 380 -5.98 13.98 -29.25
C ASP A 380 -5.85 12.52 -28.74
N ILE A 381 -6.52 12.17 -27.63
CA ILE A 381 -6.52 10.80 -27.05
C ILE A 381 -7.10 9.73 -27.97
N GLU A 382 -7.90 10.09 -28.98
CA GLU A 382 -8.40 9.14 -29.99
C GLU A 382 -7.34 8.84 -31.07
N CYS A 383 -6.33 9.70 -31.21
CA CYS A 383 -5.27 9.53 -32.18
C CYS A 383 -4.21 8.53 -31.69
N GLY A 384 -3.74 7.68 -32.61
CA GLY A 384 -2.71 6.70 -32.29
C GLY A 384 -1.36 7.33 -31.88
N PRO A 385 -0.46 6.53 -31.27
CA PRO A 385 0.85 6.98 -30.82
C PRO A 385 1.60 7.87 -31.84
N GLY A 386 2.15 8.99 -31.37
CA GLY A 386 2.87 9.96 -32.20
C GLY A 386 2.00 10.87 -33.06
N ARG A 387 0.71 11.01 -32.75
CA ARG A 387 -0.25 11.86 -33.46
C ARG A 387 -1.06 12.73 -32.50
N TYR A 388 -1.74 13.73 -33.04
CA TYR A 388 -2.69 14.61 -32.35
C TYR A 388 -3.88 14.92 -33.25
N CYS A 389 -4.96 15.47 -32.70
CA CYS A 389 -6.19 15.82 -33.39
C CYS A 389 -6.15 17.25 -33.95
N ALA A 390 -5.59 17.39 -35.16
CA ALA A 390 -5.47 18.68 -35.82
C ALA A 390 -6.84 19.27 -36.18
N GLY A 391 -7.10 20.48 -35.69
CA GLY A 391 -8.33 21.23 -35.97
C GLY A 391 -9.47 20.99 -34.98
N ALA A 392 -9.29 20.16 -33.95
CA ALA A 392 -10.30 20.02 -32.89
C ALA A 392 -10.43 21.27 -31.99
N PHE A 393 -9.46 22.20 -32.06
CA PHE A 393 -9.43 23.40 -31.23
C PHE A 393 -9.01 24.63 -32.04
N THR A 394 -9.55 25.79 -31.67
CA THR A 394 -9.08 27.12 -32.12
C THR A 394 -8.63 27.92 -30.90
N GLY A 395 -7.32 27.94 -30.65
CA GLY A 395 -6.80 28.39 -29.36
C GLY A 395 -7.24 27.42 -28.26
N SER A 396 -7.84 27.94 -27.17
CA SER A 396 -8.40 27.13 -26.09
C SER A 396 -9.87 26.72 -26.32
N THR A 397 -10.48 27.10 -27.45
CA THR A 397 -11.90 26.82 -27.71
C THR A 397 -12.05 25.49 -28.45
N TYR A 398 -12.79 24.56 -27.85
CA TYR A 398 -13.17 23.29 -28.45
C TYR A 398 -14.11 23.46 -29.65
N LEU A 399 -13.83 22.78 -30.75
CA LEU A 399 -14.67 22.75 -31.95
C LEU A 399 -15.47 21.45 -32.01
N LEU A 400 -16.81 21.56 -31.93
CA LEU A 400 -17.72 20.40 -32.01
C LEU A 400 -17.57 19.59 -33.31
N SER A 401 -17.05 20.20 -34.38
CA SER A 401 -16.75 19.52 -35.65
C SER A 401 -15.65 18.47 -35.53
N GLY A 402 -14.85 18.50 -34.46
CA GLY A 402 -13.63 17.72 -34.34
C GLY A 402 -12.57 18.16 -35.36
N GLY A 403 -11.60 17.28 -35.57
CA GLY A 403 -10.47 17.46 -36.46
C GLY A 403 -10.06 16.15 -37.14
N THR A 404 -8.79 16.08 -37.55
CA THR A 404 -8.21 14.88 -38.15
C THR A 404 -6.87 14.54 -37.51
N CYS A 405 -6.58 13.26 -37.31
CA CYS A 405 -5.33 12.85 -36.70
C CYS A 405 -4.12 13.15 -37.60
N ALA A 406 -3.23 14.01 -37.13
CA ALA A 406 -2.01 14.43 -37.82
C ALA A 406 -0.76 13.97 -37.05
N PRO A 407 0.37 13.72 -37.73
CA PRO A 407 1.65 13.48 -37.05
C PRO A 407 2.06 14.67 -36.19
N LEU A 408 2.70 14.41 -35.04
CA LEU A 408 3.28 15.47 -34.21
C LEU A 408 4.31 16.30 -35.01
N ALA A 409 4.32 17.59 -34.72
CA ALA A 409 5.18 18.58 -35.34
C ALA A 409 6.66 18.37 -34.96
N GLY A 410 7.54 18.61 -35.95
CA GLY A 410 9.00 18.52 -35.79
C GLY A 410 9.59 19.70 -35.02
N LEU A 411 10.84 19.57 -34.56
CA LEU A 411 11.58 20.71 -33.99
C LEU A 411 11.63 21.87 -34.99
N GLY A 412 11.40 23.09 -34.51
CA GLY A 412 11.36 24.31 -35.33
C GLY A 412 10.04 24.54 -36.07
N ALA A 413 9.09 23.60 -36.05
CA ALA A 413 7.78 23.79 -36.64
C ALA A 413 6.90 24.74 -35.80
N PRO A 414 5.96 25.47 -36.42
CA PRO A 414 4.98 26.25 -35.68
C PRO A 414 4.16 25.34 -34.77
N CYS A 415 4.00 25.76 -33.51
CA CYS A 415 3.20 25.03 -32.55
C CYS A 415 1.88 25.73 -32.22
N THR A 416 0.86 24.93 -32.00
CA THR A 416 -0.49 25.35 -31.63
C THR A 416 -0.98 24.47 -30.49
N TRP A 417 -1.72 25.08 -29.58
CA TRP A 417 -2.34 24.37 -28.47
C TRP A 417 -3.46 23.50 -29.03
N THR A 418 -3.52 22.27 -28.54
CA THR A 418 -4.48 21.25 -28.99
C THR A 418 -5.49 20.91 -27.91
N ASP A 419 -5.41 21.53 -26.73
CA ASP A 419 -6.48 21.59 -25.75
C ASP A 419 -6.36 22.84 -24.84
N ALA A 420 -7.18 22.91 -23.79
CA ALA A 420 -7.15 23.97 -22.79
C ALA A 420 -6.08 23.78 -21.70
N HIS A 421 -5.39 22.63 -21.68
CA HIS A 421 -4.63 22.09 -20.55
C HIS A 421 -3.16 21.80 -20.89
N ILE A 422 -2.57 22.56 -21.82
CA ILE A 422 -1.14 22.57 -22.21
C ILE A 422 -0.78 21.51 -23.26
N ALA A 423 -1.72 20.68 -23.73
CA ALA A 423 -1.43 19.82 -24.87
C ALA A 423 -1.12 20.67 -26.11
N ASP A 424 -0.15 20.22 -26.88
CA ASP A 424 0.26 20.89 -28.11
C ASP A 424 0.59 19.89 -29.22
N ASN A 425 0.65 20.41 -30.44
CA ASN A 425 0.98 19.61 -31.61
C ASN A 425 2.45 19.15 -31.66
N CYS A 426 3.32 19.56 -30.72
CA CYS A 426 4.71 19.09 -30.60
C CYS A 426 4.80 17.82 -29.74
N SER A 427 3.98 17.74 -28.69
CA SER A 427 3.88 16.62 -27.78
C SER A 427 2.49 16.57 -27.16
N TYR A 428 1.85 15.41 -27.28
CA TYR A 428 0.54 15.17 -26.67
C TYR A 428 0.64 14.44 -25.29
N ARG A 429 1.88 14.26 -24.81
CA ARG A 429 2.31 13.42 -23.68
C ARG A 429 1.78 11.98 -23.66
N GLY A 430 2.63 11.10 -23.14
CA GLY A 430 2.36 9.67 -23.07
C GLY A 430 2.66 8.84 -24.30
N SER A 431 1.60 8.52 -25.06
CA SER A 431 1.70 7.71 -26.29
C SER A 431 2.43 8.44 -27.43
N GLY A 432 2.68 9.74 -27.27
CA GLY A 432 3.37 10.59 -28.22
C GLY A 432 4.33 11.59 -27.58
N ASP A 433 4.82 11.36 -26.36
CA ASP A 433 5.86 12.25 -25.82
C ASP A 433 7.15 12.10 -26.64
N THR A 434 7.49 13.14 -27.38
CA THR A 434 8.71 13.18 -28.21
C THR A 434 9.85 13.94 -27.53
N GLY A 435 9.69 14.32 -26.25
CA GLY A 435 10.61 15.20 -25.54
C GLY A 435 10.59 16.62 -26.11
N ARG A 436 9.46 17.04 -26.67
CA ARG A 436 9.26 18.36 -27.30
C ARG A 436 8.16 19.13 -26.59
N ILE A 437 8.21 20.45 -26.69
CA ILE A 437 7.23 21.37 -26.12
C ILE A 437 6.98 22.55 -27.05
N CYS A 438 5.80 23.15 -26.94
CA CYS A 438 5.48 24.42 -27.58
C CYS A 438 6.03 25.60 -26.78
N THR A 439 7.11 26.22 -27.26
CA THR A 439 7.69 27.44 -26.66
C THR A 439 7.78 28.54 -27.70
N ASN A 440 7.32 29.75 -27.36
CA ASN A 440 7.28 30.89 -28.30
C ASN A 440 6.61 30.57 -29.64
N ARG A 441 5.54 29.74 -29.62
CA ARG A 441 4.82 29.25 -30.83
C ARG A 441 5.68 28.42 -31.79
N VAL A 442 6.78 27.84 -31.30
CA VAL A 442 7.63 26.90 -32.04
C VAL A 442 7.88 25.64 -31.21
N CYS A 443 7.88 24.47 -31.86
CA CYS A 443 8.27 23.23 -31.21
C CYS A 443 9.77 23.24 -30.88
N ALA A 444 10.11 23.11 -29.61
CA ALA A 444 11.48 23.00 -29.11
C ALA A 444 11.67 21.72 -28.31
N ALA A 445 12.91 21.37 -27.99
CA ALA A 445 13.21 20.30 -27.04
C ALA A 445 12.79 20.72 -25.63
N ALA A 446 12.39 19.76 -24.80
CA ALA A 446 12.19 19.98 -23.38
C ALA A 446 13.52 20.37 -22.70
N GLY A 447 13.42 21.21 -21.67
CA GLY A 447 14.56 21.74 -20.92
C GLY A 447 15.31 20.67 -20.13
N ASN A 448 16.63 20.84 -20.01
CA ASN A 448 17.51 20.04 -19.16
C ASN A 448 17.41 20.48 -17.70
N LEU A 449 18.02 19.70 -16.79
CA LEU A 449 18.10 20.07 -15.37
C LEU A 449 18.72 21.47 -15.20
N GLY A 450 18.06 22.31 -14.41
CA GLY A 450 18.44 23.71 -14.16
C GLY A 450 17.83 24.73 -15.13
N ASP A 451 17.26 24.31 -16.25
CA ASP A 451 16.56 25.21 -17.18
C ASP A 451 15.30 25.79 -16.52
N ALA A 452 14.96 27.04 -16.84
CA ALA A 452 13.73 27.65 -16.33
C ALA A 452 12.51 26.90 -16.87
N CYS A 453 11.52 26.68 -16.00
CA CYS A 453 10.34 25.91 -16.33
C CYS A 453 9.09 26.60 -15.78
N SER A 454 7.96 26.41 -16.45
CA SER A 454 6.65 26.86 -15.94
C SER A 454 5.74 25.69 -15.56
N THR A 455 6.00 24.50 -16.12
CA THR A 455 5.23 23.28 -15.90
C THR A 455 6.17 22.07 -16.00
N ASN A 456 5.77 20.93 -15.41
CA ASN A 456 6.52 19.67 -15.51
C ASN A 456 6.76 19.25 -16.97
N ALA A 457 5.81 19.54 -17.86
CA ALA A 457 5.92 19.31 -19.30
C ALA A 457 7.12 20.02 -19.95
N THR A 458 7.57 21.16 -19.42
CA THR A 458 8.72 21.88 -19.98
C THR A 458 10.06 21.21 -19.72
N CYS A 459 10.11 20.14 -18.92
CA CYS A 459 11.34 19.51 -18.48
C CYS A 459 11.49 18.10 -19.05
N ALA A 460 12.67 17.78 -19.59
CA ALA A 460 13.04 16.42 -19.98
C ALA A 460 13.03 15.45 -18.79
N ALA A 461 13.18 15.99 -17.57
CA ALA A 461 13.04 15.26 -16.32
C ALA A 461 11.58 15.04 -15.87
N SER A 462 10.61 15.64 -16.55
CA SER A 462 9.19 15.71 -16.13
C SER A 462 9.00 16.28 -14.73
N SER A 463 9.90 17.16 -14.29
CA SER A 463 9.87 17.79 -12.98
C SER A 463 10.28 19.25 -13.11
N CYS A 464 9.38 20.14 -12.74
CA CYS A 464 9.55 21.57 -12.63
C CYS A 464 9.31 21.96 -11.16
N ALA A 465 10.36 22.37 -10.46
CA ALA A 465 10.31 22.66 -9.04
C ALA A 465 10.78 24.09 -8.74
N TRP A 466 10.23 24.70 -7.70
CA TRP A 466 10.69 26.01 -7.23
C TRP A 466 12.09 25.91 -6.62
N ASP A 467 13.05 26.63 -7.21
CA ASP A 467 14.39 26.79 -6.65
C ASP A 467 14.45 28.07 -5.82
N SER A 468 14.49 27.91 -4.49
CA SER A 468 14.56 29.04 -3.56
C SER A 468 15.84 29.88 -3.72
N ALA A 469 16.95 29.28 -4.14
CA ALA A 469 18.20 30.01 -4.36
C ALA A 469 18.11 30.93 -5.57
N GLN A 470 17.35 30.53 -6.59
CA GLN A 470 17.16 31.32 -7.80
C GLN A 470 15.85 32.12 -7.82
N SER A 471 14.95 31.91 -6.84
CA SER A 471 13.62 32.52 -6.79
C SER A 471 12.84 32.34 -8.10
N LYS A 472 12.94 31.15 -8.71
CA LYS A 472 12.22 30.77 -9.93
C LYS A 472 12.03 29.26 -10.00
N SER A 473 11.08 28.82 -10.80
CA SER A 473 10.91 27.39 -11.12
C SER A 473 11.94 26.93 -12.15
N VAL A 474 12.61 25.81 -11.86
CA VAL A 474 13.60 25.17 -12.74
C VAL A 474 13.36 23.67 -12.87
N CYS A 475 13.82 23.11 -13.98
CA CYS A 475 13.77 21.68 -14.19
C CYS A 475 14.64 20.96 -13.17
N SER A 476 14.05 20.03 -12.42
CA SER A 476 14.66 19.42 -11.24
C SER A 476 14.78 17.91 -11.36
N ALA A 477 15.72 17.32 -10.63
CA ALA A 477 15.85 15.87 -10.49
C ALA A 477 14.90 15.29 -9.41
N GLN A 478 14.22 16.15 -8.68
CA GLN A 478 13.25 15.80 -7.64
C GLN A 478 12.00 16.67 -7.80
N ILE A 479 10.84 16.07 -7.57
CA ILE A 479 9.58 16.76 -7.44
C ILE A 479 9.35 16.95 -5.95
N VAL A 480 9.76 18.10 -5.45
CA VAL A 480 9.44 18.50 -4.08
C VAL A 480 8.07 19.16 -4.13
N ASP A 481 7.04 18.34 -4.31
CA ASP A 481 5.68 18.87 -4.35
C ASP A 481 5.15 19.04 -2.93
N ALA A 482 5.73 19.98 -2.19
CA ALA A 482 5.09 20.49 -0.98
C ALA A 482 3.67 21.00 -1.30
N SER A 483 3.40 21.35 -2.56
CA SER A 483 2.10 21.85 -3.00
C SER A 483 1.03 20.78 -3.16
N LEU A 484 1.36 19.48 -3.20
CA LEU A 484 0.32 18.45 -3.29
C LEU A 484 -0.62 18.47 -2.08
N CYS A 485 -0.06 18.67 -0.87
CA CYS A 485 -0.86 18.87 0.35
C CYS A 485 -1.29 20.33 0.56
N GLU A 486 -0.65 21.30 -0.10
CA GLU A 486 -1.13 22.68 -0.08
C GLU A 486 -2.31 22.94 -1.00
N ALA A 487 -2.50 22.08 -2.01
CA ALA A 487 -3.59 22.15 -2.95
C ALA A 487 -4.91 21.56 -2.42
N PHE A 488 -4.86 20.63 -1.44
CA PHE A 488 -5.99 19.80 -1.00
C PHE A 488 -6.16 19.80 0.51
#